data_AF-A0A2V6F355-F1
#
_entry.id   AF-A0A2V6F355-F1
#
_cell.length_a   1.000
_cell.length_b   1.000
_cell.length_c   1.000
_cell.angle_alpha   90.00
_cell.angle_beta   90.00
_cell.angle_gamma   90.00
#
_symmetry.space_group_name_H-M   'P 1'
#
loop_
_entity.id
_entity.type
_entity.pdbx_description
1 polymer ?
#
loop_
_entity_poly.entity_id
_entity_poly.type
_entity_poly.pdbx_seq_one_letter_code
_entity_poly.pdbx_strand_id
1 'polypeptide(L)'
;MASRKFKPRNALLIAVGLVLTVLILCGTIRLNRPLPPEALPNPNGYDDFIKATKYIVGDPLRVNTEKTEELVAFVVQNREATRLARTGLSRRCCVPNGYYGPTAVFSPQRLMDLKHLCWVLAAEGKLAEKEAHIDDVIQTYLEIIRYGEEIGRGGLMIDKLVGVACEHVGILALHRNLSQLRPSQCREIIHALEEIDQRREPIETVWPREAAFERALITNWKERLSLWKGKLTSLFGENRTKKQRFLFTRHLKAYEAKTRLLFTEAAVRSYHLENATLPKNLGELVPKYLKSLPQDPFCTKTMIYRIQSEGFQLYSVGPDGVDDDGKPLKDSIGSDIPTGDLFIDSPSFITFGSFL
;
A
#
# COMPACT_ATOMS: atom_id res chain seq x y z
N MET A 1 39.04 -32.00 -53.34
CA MET A 1 38.84 -31.76 -51.90
C MET A 1 39.57 -30.48 -51.49
N ALA A 2 38.88 -29.35 -51.36
CA ALA A 2 39.49 -28.10 -50.92
C ALA A 2 39.46 -27.99 -49.39
N SER A 3 40.61 -28.10 -48.74
CA SER A 3 40.74 -27.89 -47.30
C SER A 3 40.49 -26.40 -46.97
N ARG A 4 39.39 -26.08 -46.28
CA ARG A 4 39.15 -24.73 -45.75
C ARG A 4 40.21 -24.42 -44.69
N LYS A 5 41.28 -23.72 -45.06
CA LYS A 5 42.27 -23.20 -44.10
C LYS A 5 41.61 -22.15 -43.21
N PHE A 6 41.43 -22.50 -41.94
CA PHE A 6 40.89 -21.61 -40.91
C PHE A 6 41.88 -20.47 -40.68
N LYS A 7 41.52 -19.23 -41.05
CA LYS A 7 42.41 -18.06 -40.89
C LYS A 7 42.50 -17.66 -39.41
N PRO A 8 43.70 -17.36 -38.87
CA PRO A 8 43.91 -17.05 -37.44
C PRO A 8 43.09 -15.84 -36.95
N ARG A 9 42.79 -14.89 -37.85
CA ARG A 9 41.93 -13.73 -37.57
C ARG A 9 40.47 -14.12 -37.26
N ASN A 10 39.98 -15.23 -37.83
CA ASN A 10 38.65 -15.75 -37.54
C ASN A 10 38.63 -16.48 -36.19
N ALA A 11 39.72 -17.15 -35.82
CA ALA A 11 39.85 -17.78 -34.51
C ALA A 11 39.87 -16.74 -33.37
N LEU A 12 40.55 -15.60 -33.57
CA LEU A 12 40.57 -14.50 -32.61
C LEU A 12 39.19 -13.86 -32.42
N LEU A 13 38.45 -13.61 -33.51
CA LEU A 13 37.09 -13.05 -33.44
C LEU A 13 36.12 -14.00 -32.72
N ILE A 14 36.23 -15.32 -32.96
CA ILE A 14 35.43 -16.33 -32.27
C ILE A 14 35.77 -16.35 -30.77
N ALA A 15 37.06 -16.28 -30.41
CA ALA A 15 37.48 -16.25 -29.01
C ALA A 15 36.97 -15.00 -28.26
N VAL A 16 37.05 -13.81 -28.88
CA VAL A 16 36.50 -12.57 -28.30
C VAL A 16 34.99 -12.66 -28.14
N GLY A 17 34.27 -13.21 -29.12
CA GLY A 17 32.83 -13.43 -29.04
C GLY A 17 32.44 -14.37 -27.89
N LEU A 18 33.18 -15.46 -27.69
CA LEU A 18 32.98 -16.40 -26.58
C LEU A 18 33.23 -15.74 -25.22
N VAL A 19 34.30 -14.97 -25.07
CA VAL A 19 34.62 -14.26 -23.83
C VAL A 19 33.54 -13.23 -23.49
N LEU A 20 33.08 -12.44 -24.47
CA LEU A 20 31.97 -11.50 -24.27
C LEU A 20 30.69 -12.22 -23.87
N THR A 21 30.40 -13.36 -24.50
CA THR A 21 29.21 -14.17 -24.16
C THR A 21 29.31 -14.70 -22.73
N VAL A 22 30.47 -15.21 -22.32
CA VAL A 22 30.71 -15.68 -20.94
C VAL A 22 30.68 -14.53 -19.93
N LEU A 23 31.19 -13.35 -20.26
CA LEU A 23 31.11 -12.17 -19.40
C LEU A 23 29.68 -11.65 -19.26
N ILE A 24 28.89 -11.68 -20.34
CA ILE A 24 27.46 -11.38 -20.31
C ILE A 24 26.72 -12.45 -19.49
N LEU A 25 27.06 -13.73 -19.64
CA LEU A 25 26.46 -14.83 -18.86
C LEU A 25 26.82 -14.72 -17.37
N CYS A 26 28.09 -14.49 -17.04
CA CYS A 26 28.56 -14.31 -15.67
C CYS A 26 28.04 -13.02 -15.04
N GLY A 27 27.97 -11.93 -15.82
CA GLY A 27 27.38 -10.66 -15.42
C GLY A 27 25.90 -10.81 -15.13
N THR A 28 25.14 -11.48 -16.00
CA THR A 28 23.71 -11.79 -15.77
C THR A 28 23.52 -12.75 -14.60
N ILE A 29 24.40 -13.73 -14.38
CA ILE A 29 24.33 -14.63 -13.22
C ILE A 29 24.65 -13.89 -11.91
N ARG A 30 25.67 -13.01 -11.89
CA ARG A 30 26.05 -12.22 -10.70
C ARG A 30 25.05 -11.11 -10.38
N LEU A 31 24.57 -10.37 -11.39
CA LEU A 31 23.56 -9.31 -11.23
C LEU A 31 22.17 -9.88 -10.87
N ASN A 32 21.91 -11.17 -11.15
CA ASN A 32 20.65 -11.84 -10.78
C ASN A 32 20.72 -12.64 -9.48
N ARG A 33 21.82 -12.59 -8.70
CA ARG A 33 21.80 -13.18 -7.36
C ARG A 33 20.79 -12.42 -6.51
N PRO A 34 19.78 -13.10 -5.92
CA PRO A 34 18.83 -12.41 -5.05
C PRO A 34 19.61 -11.76 -3.91
N LEU A 35 19.27 -10.50 -3.60
CA LEU A 35 19.75 -9.87 -2.38
C LEU A 35 19.33 -10.78 -1.22
N PRO A 36 20.23 -11.04 -0.25
CA PRO A 36 19.85 -11.80 0.93
C PRO A 36 18.65 -11.11 1.58
N PRO A 37 17.61 -11.87 1.98
CA PRO A 37 16.45 -11.30 2.64
C PRO A 37 16.89 -10.50 3.86
N GLU A 38 16.26 -9.34 4.05
CA GLU A 38 16.50 -8.51 5.23
C GLU A 38 16.17 -9.32 6.50
N ALA A 39 16.99 -9.15 7.54
CA ALA A 39 16.79 -9.85 8.79
C ALA A 39 15.44 -9.44 9.40
N LEU A 40 14.63 -10.42 9.78
CA LEU A 40 13.34 -10.15 10.41
C LEU A 40 13.55 -9.50 11.79
N PRO A 41 12.66 -8.57 12.19
CA PRO A 41 12.65 -8.06 13.56
C PRO A 41 12.51 -9.21 14.57
N ASN A 42 13.11 -9.06 15.74
CA ASN A 42 12.99 -10.03 16.82
C ASN A 42 12.76 -9.30 18.16
N PRO A 43 11.54 -9.35 18.73
CA PRO A 43 10.34 -10.00 18.21
C PRO A 43 9.76 -9.28 16.97
N ASN A 44 9.07 -10.04 16.11
CA ASN A 44 8.36 -9.52 14.94
C ASN A 44 6.88 -9.28 15.26
N GLY A 45 6.41 -8.05 15.14
CA GLY A 45 4.99 -7.73 15.37
C GLY A 45 4.04 -8.43 14.40
N TYR A 46 4.54 -8.81 13.22
CA TYR A 46 3.76 -9.58 12.24
C TYR A 46 3.33 -10.95 12.80
N ASP A 47 4.14 -11.58 13.64
CA ASP A 47 3.81 -12.87 14.24
C ASP A 47 2.64 -12.73 15.23
N ASP A 48 2.51 -11.59 15.90
CA ASP A 48 1.36 -11.29 16.76
C ASP A 48 0.08 -11.08 15.94
N PHE A 49 0.16 -10.52 14.72
CA PHE A 49 -0.98 -10.44 13.80
C PHE A 49 -1.43 -11.84 13.38
N ILE A 50 -0.50 -12.71 12.99
CA ILE A 50 -0.81 -14.11 12.65
C ILE A 50 -1.36 -14.89 13.85
N LYS A 51 -0.95 -14.54 15.07
CA LYS A 51 -1.53 -15.10 16.27
C LYS A 51 -2.95 -14.57 16.49
N ALA A 52 -3.17 -13.27 16.35
CA ALA A 52 -4.47 -12.62 16.48
C ALA A 52 -5.52 -13.22 15.54
N THR A 53 -5.16 -13.54 14.29
CA THR A 53 -6.11 -14.14 13.34
C THR A 53 -6.70 -15.47 13.82
N LYS A 54 -5.95 -16.24 14.63
CA LYS A 54 -6.40 -17.52 15.19
C LYS A 54 -7.44 -17.37 16.31
N TYR A 55 -7.58 -16.17 16.87
CA TYR A 55 -8.56 -15.85 17.91
C TYR A 55 -9.82 -15.19 17.34
N ILE A 56 -9.92 -15.04 16.02
CA ILE A 56 -11.13 -14.49 15.40
C ILE A 56 -12.28 -15.48 15.59
N VAL A 57 -13.38 -14.99 16.15
CA VAL A 57 -14.63 -15.73 16.36
C VAL A 57 -15.72 -15.12 15.50
N GLY A 58 -16.36 -15.94 14.66
CA GLY A 58 -17.39 -15.51 13.72
C GLY A 58 -16.82 -14.98 12.40
N ASP A 59 -17.72 -14.59 11.49
CA ASP A 59 -17.36 -13.97 10.21
C ASP A 59 -17.56 -12.45 10.32
N PRO A 60 -16.48 -11.64 10.38
CA PRO A 60 -16.59 -10.19 10.53
C PRO A 60 -17.32 -9.51 9.37
N LEU A 61 -17.40 -10.15 8.20
CA LEU A 61 -18.10 -9.60 7.03
C LEU A 61 -19.63 -9.78 7.13
N ARG A 62 -20.11 -10.58 8.07
CA ARG A 62 -21.53 -10.89 8.27
C ARG A 62 -22.14 -10.24 9.51
N VAL A 63 -21.33 -9.59 10.33
CA VAL A 63 -21.80 -8.89 11.53
C VAL A 63 -22.69 -7.73 11.11
N ASN A 64 -23.90 -7.68 11.67
CA ASN A 64 -24.78 -6.53 11.49
C ASN A 64 -24.30 -5.37 12.36
N THR A 65 -23.49 -4.50 11.76
CA THR A 65 -22.93 -3.32 12.44
C THR A 65 -23.98 -2.26 12.78
N GLU A 66 -25.22 -2.39 12.33
CA GLU A 66 -26.32 -1.48 12.71
C GLU A 66 -26.99 -1.88 14.02
N LYS A 67 -26.98 -3.16 14.38
CA LYS A 67 -27.52 -3.67 15.65
C LYS A 67 -26.48 -3.58 16.76
N THR A 68 -26.67 -2.66 17.69
CA THR A 68 -25.71 -2.40 18.77
C THR A 68 -25.43 -3.64 19.61
N GLU A 69 -26.44 -4.44 19.97
CA GLU A 69 -26.26 -5.62 20.82
C GLU A 69 -25.41 -6.70 20.14
N GLU A 70 -25.63 -6.90 18.82
CA GLU A 70 -24.85 -7.84 18.02
C GLU A 70 -23.40 -7.39 17.88
N LEU A 71 -23.20 -6.08 17.62
CA LEU A 71 -21.87 -5.48 17.52
C LEU A 71 -21.10 -5.56 18.85
N VAL A 72 -21.76 -5.24 19.97
CA VAL A 72 -21.17 -5.39 21.32
C VAL A 72 -20.76 -6.84 21.57
N ALA A 73 -21.65 -7.80 21.30
CA ALA A 73 -21.33 -9.21 21.48
C ALA A 73 -20.14 -9.65 20.62
N PHE A 74 -20.09 -9.22 19.36
CA PHE A 74 -18.99 -9.52 18.44
C PHE A 74 -17.66 -8.94 18.92
N VAL A 75 -17.64 -7.68 19.34
CA VAL A 75 -16.45 -7.01 19.89
C VAL A 75 -15.97 -7.72 21.15
N VAL A 76 -16.87 -8.04 22.08
CA VAL A 76 -16.53 -8.75 23.32
C VAL A 76 -15.90 -10.12 23.05
N GLN A 77 -16.45 -10.89 22.11
CA GLN A 77 -15.93 -12.21 21.74
C GLN A 77 -14.54 -12.15 21.12
N ASN A 78 -14.21 -11.06 20.42
CA ASN A 78 -12.95 -10.90 19.69
C ASN A 78 -11.88 -10.06 20.42
N ARG A 79 -12.09 -9.73 21.70
CA ARG A 79 -11.13 -8.92 22.50
C ARG A 79 -9.70 -9.44 22.48
N GLU A 80 -9.51 -10.76 22.49
CA GLU A 80 -8.15 -11.32 22.47
C GLU A 80 -7.48 -11.12 21.10
N ALA A 81 -8.23 -11.19 20.00
CA ALA A 81 -7.72 -10.91 18.67
C ALA A 81 -7.26 -9.45 18.55
N THR A 82 -8.05 -8.49 19.03
CA THR A 82 -7.70 -7.05 18.97
C THR A 82 -6.57 -6.70 19.95
N ARG A 83 -6.52 -7.31 21.13
CA ARG A 83 -5.39 -7.17 22.07
C ARG A 83 -4.07 -7.65 21.47
N LEU A 84 -4.07 -8.78 20.77
CA LEU A 84 -2.90 -9.31 20.08
C LEU A 84 -2.51 -8.45 18.88
N ALA A 85 -3.47 -7.92 18.12
CA ALA A 85 -3.20 -6.96 17.05
C ALA A 85 -2.48 -5.71 17.58
N ARG A 86 -2.97 -5.12 18.69
CA ARG A 86 -2.31 -3.99 19.36
C ARG A 86 -0.92 -4.35 19.90
N THR A 87 -0.72 -5.60 20.34
CA THR A 87 0.62 -6.10 20.71
C THR A 87 1.56 -6.08 19.50
N GLY A 88 1.11 -6.53 18.32
CA GLY A 88 1.89 -6.47 17.09
C GLY A 88 2.24 -5.04 16.68
N LEU A 89 1.28 -4.11 16.78
CA LEU A 89 1.50 -2.68 16.50
C LEU A 89 2.50 -2.00 17.45
N SER A 90 2.76 -2.56 18.63
CA SER A 90 3.79 -2.06 19.54
C SER A 90 5.22 -2.42 19.13
N ARG A 91 5.39 -3.28 18.12
CA ARG A 91 6.66 -3.84 17.66
C ARG A 91 6.95 -3.43 16.22
N ARG A 92 8.19 -3.65 15.77
CA ARG A 92 8.51 -3.56 14.34
C ARG A 92 7.91 -4.78 13.63
N CYS A 93 7.26 -4.56 12.50
CA CYS A 93 6.71 -5.64 11.69
C CYS A 93 7.53 -5.83 10.41
N CYS A 94 7.61 -7.06 9.94
CA CYS A 94 8.09 -7.38 8.60
C CYS A 94 7.46 -8.70 8.18
N VAL A 95 6.91 -8.78 6.98
CA VAL A 95 6.38 -10.04 6.45
C VAL A 95 7.53 -11.07 6.41
N PRO A 96 7.38 -12.23 7.05
CA PRO A 96 8.44 -13.23 7.09
C PRO A 96 8.87 -13.72 5.71
N ASN A 97 10.18 -13.82 5.51
CA ASN A 97 10.78 -14.39 4.31
C ASN A 97 10.67 -15.92 4.36
N GLY A 98 9.67 -16.50 3.66
CA GLY A 98 9.43 -17.95 3.76
C GLY A 98 8.47 -18.49 2.70
N TYR A 99 8.59 -18.02 1.47
CA TYR A 99 7.64 -18.34 0.40
C TYR A 99 7.63 -19.82 -0.06
N TYR A 100 8.53 -20.69 0.43
CA TYR A 100 8.64 -22.11 0.05
C TYR A 100 8.75 -23.07 1.24
N GLY A 101 8.12 -24.23 1.10
CA GLY A 101 8.13 -25.38 2.02
C GLY A 101 6.73 -25.99 2.19
N PRO A 102 6.58 -27.18 2.81
CA PRO A 102 5.27 -27.72 3.21
C PRO A 102 4.47 -26.78 4.15
N THR A 103 5.14 -25.73 4.65
CA THR A 103 4.65 -24.63 5.50
C THR A 103 4.78 -23.27 4.79
N ALA A 104 4.53 -23.19 3.47
CA ALA A 104 4.73 -21.96 2.69
C ALA A 104 4.01 -20.74 3.31
N VAL A 105 4.73 -19.63 3.42
CA VAL A 105 4.25 -18.35 3.98
C VAL A 105 3.28 -17.65 3.03
N PHE A 106 3.34 -17.91 1.71
CA PHE A 106 2.30 -17.45 0.78
C PHE A 106 1.07 -18.34 0.86
N SER A 107 0.01 -17.82 1.47
CA SER A 107 -1.30 -18.46 1.54
C SER A 107 -2.38 -17.40 1.28
N PRO A 108 -3.25 -17.59 0.26
CA PRO A 108 -4.42 -16.74 0.07
C PRO A 108 -5.29 -16.66 1.34
N GLN A 109 -5.37 -17.76 2.09
CA GLN A 109 -6.09 -17.79 3.36
C GLN A 109 -5.49 -16.83 4.38
N ARG A 110 -4.16 -16.79 4.51
CA ARG A 110 -3.48 -15.86 5.42
C ARG A 110 -3.82 -14.40 5.10
N LEU A 111 -3.82 -14.04 3.82
CA LEU A 111 -4.17 -12.68 3.37
C LEU A 111 -5.63 -12.34 3.70
N MET A 112 -6.54 -13.30 3.50
CA MET A 112 -7.94 -13.15 3.91
C MET A 112 -8.08 -13.01 5.42
N ASP A 113 -7.36 -13.81 6.21
CA ASP A 113 -7.41 -13.78 7.66
C ASP A 113 -6.89 -12.44 8.22
N LEU A 114 -5.81 -11.90 7.66
CA LEU A 114 -5.29 -10.58 8.00
C LEU A 114 -6.28 -9.47 7.65
N LYS A 115 -7.00 -9.61 6.54
CA LYS A 115 -8.11 -8.70 6.18
C LYS A 115 -9.28 -8.84 7.15
N HIS A 116 -9.64 -10.05 7.56
CA HIS A 116 -10.67 -10.28 8.58
C HIS A 116 -10.29 -9.63 9.92
N LEU A 117 -9.02 -9.69 10.32
CA LEU A 117 -8.55 -8.99 11.51
C LEU A 117 -8.73 -7.46 11.42
N CYS A 118 -8.54 -6.86 10.24
CA CYS A 118 -8.88 -5.45 10.02
C CYS A 118 -10.38 -5.17 10.24
N TRP A 119 -11.27 -6.04 9.77
CA TRP A 119 -12.72 -5.87 9.98
C TRP A 119 -13.13 -6.08 11.44
N VAL A 120 -12.42 -6.94 12.17
CA VAL A 120 -12.59 -7.08 13.63
C VAL A 120 -12.21 -5.79 14.35
N LEU A 121 -11.06 -5.18 14.01
CA LEU A 121 -10.68 -3.87 14.55
C LEU A 121 -11.69 -2.78 14.15
N ALA A 122 -12.18 -2.81 12.91
CA ALA A 122 -13.17 -1.85 12.42
C ALA A 122 -14.51 -1.96 13.16
N ALA A 123 -14.87 -3.15 13.64
CA ALA A 123 -16.05 -3.36 14.48
C ALA A 123 -15.90 -2.67 15.85
N GLU A 124 -14.71 -2.68 16.47
CA GLU A 124 -14.44 -1.89 17.68
C GLU A 124 -14.60 -0.38 17.41
N GLY A 125 -14.02 0.12 16.31
CA GLY A 125 -14.17 1.53 15.94
C GLY A 125 -15.63 1.91 15.67
N LYS A 126 -16.39 1.02 15.03
CA LYS A 126 -17.83 1.23 14.76
C LYS A 126 -18.67 1.23 16.04
N LEU A 127 -18.29 0.43 17.03
CA LEU A 127 -18.92 0.44 18.34
C LEU A 127 -18.63 1.78 19.05
N ALA A 128 -17.38 2.23 19.03
CA ALA A 128 -17.00 3.54 19.58
C ALA A 128 -17.74 4.70 18.89
N GLU A 129 -17.98 4.63 17.57
CA GLU A 129 -18.83 5.58 16.84
C GLU A 129 -20.26 5.61 17.43
N LYS A 130 -20.87 4.44 17.69
CA LYS A 130 -22.22 4.34 18.25
C LYS A 130 -22.32 4.81 19.70
N GLU A 131 -21.26 4.62 20.48
CA GLU A 131 -21.17 5.08 21.87
C GLU A 131 -20.76 6.56 21.99
N ALA A 132 -20.49 7.23 20.86
CA ALA A 132 -19.99 8.61 20.79
C ALA A 132 -18.67 8.83 21.54
N HIS A 133 -17.86 7.78 21.68
CA HIS A 133 -16.52 7.83 22.28
C HIS A 133 -15.49 8.25 21.23
N ILE A 134 -15.43 9.56 20.95
CA ILE A 134 -14.64 10.09 19.83
C ILE A 134 -13.13 9.81 19.95
N ASP A 135 -12.58 9.76 21.16
CA ASP A 135 -11.16 9.49 21.36
C ASP A 135 -10.83 8.03 20.99
N ASP A 136 -11.72 7.08 21.34
CA ASP A 136 -11.60 5.67 20.95
C ASP A 136 -11.77 5.46 19.43
N VAL A 137 -12.65 6.25 18.79
CA VAL A 137 -12.81 6.30 17.32
C VAL A 137 -11.50 6.71 16.65
N ILE A 138 -10.89 7.80 17.12
CA ILE A 138 -9.62 8.31 16.59
C ILE A 138 -8.53 7.26 16.75
N GLN A 139 -8.35 6.76 17.97
CA GLN A 139 -7.31 5.77 18.27
C GLN A 139 -7.46 4.53 17.40
N THR A 140 -8.67 3.94 17.35
CA THR A 140 -8.91 2.69 16.65
C THR A 140 -8.69 2.83 15.13
N TYR A 141 -9.15 3.92 14.52
CA TYR A 141 -8.97 4.08 13.07
C TYR A 141 -7.54 4.49 12.69
N LEU A 142 -6.81 5.19 13.55
CA LEU A 142 -5.35 5.38 13.37
C LEU A 142 -4.60 4.04 13.50
N GLU A 143 -4.98 3.19 14.44
CA GLU A 143 -4.44 1.83 14.58
C GLU A 143 -4.68 1.00 13.32
N ILE A 144 -5.87 1.09 12.71
CA ILE A 144 -6.21 0.38 11.45
C ILE A 144 -5.36 0.87 10.27
N ILE A 145 -5.15 2.18 10.13
CA ILE A 145 -4.29 2.74 9.07
C ILE A 145 -2.85 2.23 9.27
N ARG A 146 -2.33 2.31 10.49
CA ARG A 146 -1.01 1.80 10.81
C ARG A 146 -0.90 0.29 10.57
N TYR A 147 -1.93 -0.47 10.94
CA TYR A 147 -1.99 -1.92 10.72
C TYR A 147 -1.88 -2.27 9.24
N GLY A 148 -2.60 -1.56 8.36
CA GLY A 148 -2.51 -1.77 6.91
C GLY A 148 -1.09 -1.60 6.36
N GLU A 149 -0.35 -0.59 6.82
CA GLU A 149 1.06 -0.41 6.47
C GLU A 149 1.95 -1.56 6.96
N GLU A 150 1.78 -1.95 8.23
CA GLU A 150 2.63 -2.95 8.89
C GLU A 150 2.42 -4.37 8.36
N ILE A 151 1.21 -4.74 7.92
CA ILE A 151 0.97 -6.07 7.30
C ILE A 151 1.54 -6.19 5.88
N GLY A 152 1.80 -5.06 5.21
CA GLY A 152 2.41 -5.04 3.88
C GLY A 152 3.93 -4.87 3.90
N ARG A 153 4.50 -4.37 5.02
CA ARG A 153 5.93 -4.05 5.15
C ARG A 153 6.82 -5.28 4.95
N GLY A 154 7.80 -5.20 4.07
CA GLY A 154 8.67 -6.35 3.79
C GLY A 154 8.02 -7.46 2.93
N GLY A 155 6.73 -7.35 2.59
CA GLY A 155 5.99 -8.31 1.77
C GLY A 155 6.12 -8.16 0.25
N LEU A 156 5.26 -8.88 -0.46
CA LEU A 156 5.06 -8.75 -1.91
C LEU A 156 3.99 -7.71 -2.23
N MET A 157 3.77 -7.46 -3.52
CA MET A 157 2.73 -6.56 -4.03
C MET A 157 1.36 -6.94 -3.47
N ILE A 158 1.06 -8.24 -3.37
CA ILE A 158 -0.21 -8.71 -2.84
C ILE A 158 -0.39 -8.43 -1.34
N ASP A 159 0.67 -8.50 -0.54
CA ASP A 159 0.62 -8.10 0.88
C ASP A 159 0.35 -6.60 0.99
N LYS A 160 0.98 -5.77 0.14
CA LYS A 160 0.71 -4.33 0.04
C LYS A 160 -0.72 -4.03 -0.39
N LEU A 161 -1.30 -4.80 -1.31
CA LEU A 161 -2.69 -4.63 -1.73
C LEU A 161 -3.69 -4.89 -0.59
N VAL A 162 -3.43 -5.90 0.22
CA VAL A 162 -4.25 -6.15 1.42
C VAL A 162 -4.05 -5.04 2.45
N GLY A 163 -2.81 -4.57 2.63
CA GLY A 163 -2.48 -3.42 3.47
C GLY A 163 -3.28 -2.18 3.13
N VAL A 164 -3.26 -1.72 1.88
CA VAL A 164 -3.99 -0.52 1.47
C VAL A 164 -5.51 -0.68 1.56
N ALA A 165 -6.04 -1.89 1.38
CA ALA A 165 -7.46 -2.15 1.62
C ALA A 165 -7.83 -1.93 3.09
N CYS A 166 -6.94 -2.27 4.02
CA CYS A 166 -7.13 -2.01 5.46
C CYS A 166 -6.97 -0.51 5.77
N GLU A 167 -5.95 0.16 5.22
CA GLU A 167 -5.77 1.61 5.36
C GLU A 167 -7.01 2.38 4.92
N HIS A 168 -7.62 1.97 3.81
CA HIS A 168 -8.81 2.62 3.28
C HIS A 168 -9.98 2.64 4.28
N VAL A 169 -10.17 1.55 5.03
CA VAL A 169 -11.20 1.44 6.05
C VAL A 169 -11.02 2.52 7.11
N GLY A 170 -9.80 2.69 7.62
CA GLY A 170 -9.47 3.72 8.61
C GLY A 170 -9.55 5.14 8.05
N ILE A 171 -9.04 5.37 6.83
CA ILE A 171 -9.07 6.69 6.18
C ILE A 171 -10.51 7.18 6.01
N LEU A 172 -11.40 6.34 5.45
CA LEU A 172 -12.79 6.73 5.24
C LEU A 172 -13.51 6.97 6.57
N ALA A 173 -13.23 6.15 7.58
CA ALA A 173 -13.85 6.32 8.88
C ALA A 173 -13.42 7.62 9.56
N LEU A 174 -12.11 7.95 9.57
CA LEU A 174 -11.64 9.23 10.10
C LEU A 174 -12.19 10.42 9.30
N HIS A 175 -12.24 10.32 7.97
CA HIS A 175 -12.80 11.38 7.12
C HIS A 175 -14.27 11.67 7.47
N ARG A 176 -15.12 10.63 7.60
CA ARG A 176 -16.53 10.79 8.01
C ARG A 176 -16.69 11.45 9.38
N ASN A 177 -15.77 11.18 10.29
CA ASN A 177 -15.78 11.72 11.65
C ASN A 177 -15.01 13.05 11.76
N LEU A 178 -14.41 13.57 10.69
CA LEU A 178 -13.56 14.75 10.76
C LEU A 178 -14.34 15.99 11.21
N SER A 179 -15.60 16.11 10.76
CA SER A 179 -16.48 17.27 11.00
C SER A 179 -16.88 17.50 12.47
N GLN A 180 -16.69 16.51 13.34
CA GLN A 180 -16.98 16.60 14.78
C GLN A 180 -15.72 16.80 15.64
N LEU A 181 -14.52 16.70 15.06
CA LEU A 181 -13.28 16.78 15.82
C LEU A 181 -12.97 18.19 16.29
N ARG A 182 -12.41 18.31 17.49
CA ARG A 182 -11.87 19.55 18.06
C ARG A 182 -10.44 19.78 17.58
N PRO A 183 -9.88 21.00 17.70
CA PRO A 183 -8.51 21.29 17.24
C PRO A 183 -7.43 20.37 17.82
N SER A 184 -7.54 19.97 19.09
CA SER A 184 -6.59 19.03 19.71
C SER A 184 -6.63 17.64 19.07
N GLN A 185 -7.81 17.14 18.74
CA GLN A 185 -8.03 15.85 18.09
C GLN A 185 -7.59 15.89 16.62
N CYS A 186 -7.83 17.01 15.92
CA CYS A 186 -7.26 17.22 14.60
C CYS A 186 -5.73 17.14 14.65
N ARG A 187 -5.08 17.80 15.61
CA ARG A 187 -3.61 17.74 15.79
C ARG A 187 -3.10 16.33 16.07
N GLU A 188 -3.82 15.56 16.88
CA GLU A 188 -3.48 14.16 17.14
C GLU A 188 -3.47 13.32 15.86
N ILE A 189 -4.54 13.39 15.07
CA ILE A 189 -4.63 12.72 13.77
C ILE A 189 -3.52 13.19 12.82
N ILE A 190 -3.29 14.50 12.72
CA ILE A 190 -2.25 15.06 11.85
C ILE A 190 -0.88 14.45 12.21
N HIS A 191 -0.52 14.49 13.49
CA HIS A 191 0.77 13.97 13.94
C HIS A 191 0.92 12.48 13.63
N ALA A 192 -0.12 11.68 13.93
CA ALA A 192 -0.10 10.24 13.70
C ALA A 192 -0.02 9.89 12.20
N LEU A 193 -0.79 10.57 11.36
CA LEU A 193 -0.79 10.32 9.92
C LEU A 193 0.50 10.82 9.23
N GLU A 194 1.08 11.94 9.66
CA GLU A 194 2.41 12.37 9.21
C GLU A 194 3.48 11.33 9.57
N GLU A 195 3.42 10.75 10.77
CA GLU A 195 4.34 9.69 11.20
C GLU A 195 4.17 8.41 10.37
N ILE A 196 2.94 8.02 10.07
CA ILE A 196 2.63 6.88 9.20
C ILE A 196 3.15 7.13 7.78
N ASP A 197 2.87 8.30 7.20
CA ASP A 197 3.31 8.68 5.85
C ASP A 197 4.85 8.67 5.73
N GLN A 198 5.55 9.24 6.72
CA GLN A 198 7.02 9.27 6.75
C GLN A 198 7.65 7.89 6.88
N ARG A 199 6.96 6.93 7.53
CA ARG A 199 7.44 5.55 7.71
C ARG A 199 6.97 4.60 6.62
N ARG A 200 6.18 5.07 5.67
CA ARG A 200 5.68 4.27 4.55
C ARG A 200 6.86 3.73 3.76
N GLU A 201 6.80 2.43 3.48
CA GLU A 201 7.80 1.79 2.64
C GLU A 201 7.60 2.20 1.18
N PRO A 202 8.62 2.76 0.50
CA PRO A 202 8.50 3.15 -0.90
C PRO A 202 8.17 1.94 -1.79
N ILE A 203 7.19 2.08 -2.68
CA ILE A 203 6.71 0.99 -3.54
C ILE A 203 7.79 0.43 -4.47
N GLU A 204 8.78 1.24 -4.83
CA GLU A 204 9.90 0.84 -5.66
C GLU A 204 10.71 -0.31 -5.03
N THR A 205 10.65 -0.46 -3.70
CA THR A 205 11.31 -1.54 -2.96
C THR A 205 10.61 -2.91 -3.11
N VAL A 206 9.36 -2.94 -3.57
CA VAL A 206 8.58 -4.18 -3.75
C VAL A 206 9.03 -4.93 -5.00
N TRP A 207 9.36 -4.22 -6.08
CA TRP A 207 9.69 -4.85 -7.37
C TRP A 207 10.94 -5.74 -7.36
N PRO A 208 12.03 -5.40 -6.64
CA PRO A 208 13.15 -6.30 -6.45
C PRO A 208 12.77 -7.60 -5.73
N ARG A 209 11.88 -7.51 -4.72
CA ARG A 209 11.36 -8.67 -3.97
C ARG A 209 10.47 -9.55 -4.84
N GLU A 210 9.56 -8.95 -5.60
CA GLU A 210 8.75 -9.66 -6.59
C GLU A 210 9.62 -10.41 -7.59
N ALA A 211 10.64 -9.74 -8.14
CA ALA A 211 11.54 -10.39 -9.08
C ALA A 211 12.34 -11.53 -8.41
N ALA A 212 12.72 -11.40 -7.14
CA ALA A 212 13.38 -12.46 -6.39
C ALA A 212 12.43 -13.64 -6.11
N PHE A 213 11.17 -13.36 -5.77
CA PHE A 213 10.11 -14.34 -5.58
C PHE A 213 9.81 -15.11 -6.87
N GLU A 214 9.56 -14.41 -7.98
CA GLU A 214 9.39 -15.00 -9.32
C GLU A 214 10.58 -15.90 -9.66
N ARG A 215 11.82 -15.45 -9.42
CA ARG A 215 13.03 -16.24 -9.71
C ARG A 215 13.11 -17.53 -8.88
N ALA A 216 12.68 -17.46 -7.63
CA ALA A 216 12.69 -18.61 -6.73
C ALA A 216 11.59 -19.63 -7.08
N LEU A 217 10.48 -19.21 -7.70
CA LEU A 217 9.37 -20.10 -8.08
C LEU A 217 9.79 -21.04 -9.21
N ILE A 218 10.74 -20.60 -10.04
CA ILE A 218 11.14 -21.31 -11.25
C ILE A 218 12.19 -22.36 -10.93
N THR A 219 11.71 -23.57 -10.68
CA THR A 219 12.56 -24.72 -10.34
C THR A 219 12.98 -25.52 -11.57
N ASN A 220 12.26 -25.41 -12.71
CA ASN A 220 12.53 -26.19 -13.92
C ASN A 220 13.09 -25.35 -15.09
N TRP A 221 14.01 -25.93 -15.86
CA TRP A 221 14.66 -25.28 -17.00
C TRP A 221 13.68 -24.91 -18.14
N LYS A 222 12.60 -25.69 -18.32
CA LYS A 222 11.55 -25.39 -19.30
C LYS A 222 10.80 -24.09 -18.98
N GLU A 223 10.53 -23.87 -17.70
CA GLU A 223 9.89 -22.64 -17.20
C GLU A 223 10.84 -21.45 -17.29
N ARG A 224 12.13 -21.65 -17.01
CA ARG A 224 13.17 -20.63 -17.24
C ARG A 224 13.25 -20.21 -18.70
N LEU A 225 13.19 -21.17 -19.62
CA LEU A 225 13.20 -20.89 -21.07
C LEU A 225 11.91 -20.18 -21.51
N SER A 226 10.75 -20.55 -20.95
CA SER A 226 9.47 -19.87 -21.20
C SER A 226 9.50 -18.41 -20.76
N LEU A 227 10.05 -18.12 -19.58
CA LEU A 227 10.22 -16.74 -19.09
C LEU A 227 11.26 -15.96 -19.88
N TRP A 228 12.35 -16.61 -20.31
CA TRP A 228 13.32 -15.96 -21.20
C TRP A 228 12.68 -15.61 -22.54
N LYS A 229 11.85 -16.51 -23.12
CA LYS A 229 11.04 -16.22 -24.31
C LYS A 229 10.05 -15.09 -24.06
N GLY A 230 9.33 -15.10 -22.94
CA GLY A 230 8.42 -14.02 -22.54
C GLY A 230 9.13 -12.68 -22.35
N LYS A 231 10.34 -12.68 -21.80
CA LYS A 231 11.17 -11.48 -21.64
C LYS A 231 11.73 -11.00 -22.99
N LEU A 232 12.06 -11.91 -23.90
CA LEU A 232 12.51 -11.60 -25.26
C LEU A 232 11.36 -11.03 -26.10
N THR A 233 10.16 -11.59 -26.04
CA THR A 233 8.97 -11.02 -26.70
C THR A 233 8.59 -9.66 -26.09
N SER A 234 8.85 -9.46 -24.80
CA SER A 234 8.70 -8.17 -24.10
C SER A 234 9.72 -7.09 -24.52
N LEU A 235 10.70 -7.41 -25.38
CA LEU A 235 11.56 -6.40 -25.99
C LEU A 235 10.98 -5.84 -27.30
N PHE A 236 9.97 -6.52 -27.87
CA PHE A 236 9.40 -6.21 -29.19
C PHE A 236 7.89 -5.93 -29.18
N GLY A 237 7.23 -5.86 -28.00
CA GLY A 237 5.79 -5.56 -27.86
C GLY A 237 5.44 -4.86 -26.53
N GLU A 238 4.17 -4.50 -26.30
CA GLU A 238 3.71 -3.94 -25.02
C GLU A 238 3.87 -4.95 -23.87
N ASN A 239 4.63 -4.56 -22.85
CA ASN A 239 4.90 -5.43 -21.71
C ASN A 239 3.72 -5.41 -20.74
N ARG A 240 2.83 -6.39 -20.84
CA ARG A 240 1.74 -6.61 -19.87
C ARG A 240 2.20 -6.51 -18.41
N THR A 241 3.39 -7.03 -18.10
CA THR A 241 4.00 -6.95 -16.76
C THR A 241 4.42 -5.53 -16.37
N LYS A 242 4.90 -4.70 -17.30
CA LYS A 242 5.20 -3.28 -17.04
C LYS A 242 3.91 -2.48 -16.84
N LYS A 243 2.88 -2.70 -17.67
CA LYS A 243 1.57 -2.05 -17.51
C LYS A 243 0.95 -2.37 -16.15
N GLN A 244 0.96 -3.65 -15.75
CA GLN A 244 0.47 -4.07 -14.43
C GLN A 244 1.24 -3.41 -13.29
N ARG A 245 2.58 -3.50 -13.28
CA ARG A 245 3.41 -2.85 -12.24
C ARG A 245 3.15 -1.34 -12.17
N PHE A 246 2.97 -0.69 -13.31
CA PHE A 246 2.63 0.71 -13.37
C PHE A 246 1.26 1.01 -12.73
N LEU A 247 0.21 0.26 -13.10
CA LEU A 247 -1.12 0.42 -12.50
C LEU A 247 -1.11 0.17 -10.99
N PHE A 248 -0.40 -0.87 -10.53
CA PHE A 248 -0.25 -1.15 -9.10
C PHE A 248 0.50 -0.04 -8.37
N THR A 249 1.57 0.48 -8.96
CA THR A 249 2.30 1.63 -8.41
C THR A 249 1.37 2.82 -8.25
N ARG A 250 0.58 3.14 -9.28
CA ARG A 250 -0.40 4.25 -9.23
C ARG A 250 -1.49 3.99 -8.18
N HIS A 251 -1.94 2.75 -8.05
CA HIS A 251 -2.95 2.37 -7.05
C HIS A 251 -2.46 2.59 -5.61
N LEU A 252 -1.24 2.13 -5.30
CA LEU A 252 -0.67 2.32 -3.97
C LEU A 252 -0.38 3.80 -3.67
N LYS A 253 0.11 4.54 -4.66
CA LYS A 253 0.27 6.01 -4.58
C LYS A 253 -1.05 6.74 -4.31
N ALA A 254 -2.19 6.20 -4.76
CA ALA A 254 -3.49 6.79 -4.45
C ALA A 254 -3.81 6.75 -2.96
N TYR A 255 -3.38 5.72 -2.22
CA TYR A 255 -3.58 5.63 -0.77
C TYR A 255 -2.59 6.49 0.02
N GLU A 256 -1.37 6.66 -0.48
CA GLU A 256 -0.44 7.68 0.00
C GLU A 256 -1.06 9.08 -0.15
N ALA A 257 -1.62 9.38 -1.33
CA ALA A 257 -2.31 10.64 -1.58
C ALA A 257 -3.52 10.83 -0.66
N LYS A 258 -4.37 9.81 -0.48
CA LYS A 258 -5.53 9.86 0.45
C LYS A 258 -5.12 10.10 1.90
N THR A 259 -4.03 9.49 2.37
CA THR A 259 -3.48 9.74 3.72
C THR A 259 -3.07 11.20 3.86
N ARG A 260 -2.37 11.74 2.86
CA ARG A 260 -1.93 13.14 2.82
C ARG A 260 -3.07 14.13 2.71
N LEU A 261 -4.09 13.83 1.92
CA LEU A 261 -5.32 14.61 1.85
C LEU A 261 -6.01 14.66 3.22
N LEU A 262 -6.14 13.51 3.91
CA LEU A 262 -6.79 13.42 5.20
C LEU A 262 -6.12 14.28 6.28
N PHE A 263 -4.79 14.20 6.44
CA PHE A 263 -4.13 15.06 7.43
C PHE A 263 -4.08 16.53 7.01
N THR A 264 -4.08 16.83 5.71
CA THR A 264 -4.17 18.22 5.22
C THR A 264 -5.55 18.80 5.52
N GLU A 265 -6.61 18.04 5.31
CA GLU A 265 -7.97 18.45 5.62
C GLU A 265 -8.16 18.66 7.13
N ALA A 266 -7.61 17.76 7.95
CA ALA A 266 -7.56 17.93 9.40
C ALA A 266 -6.84 19.22 9.81
N ALA A 267 -5.76 19.59 9.12
CA ALA A 267 -5.04 20.85 9.36
C ALA A 267 -5.86 22.07 8.95
N VAL A 268 -6.53 22.06 7.79
CA VAL A 268 -7.46 23.11 7.35
C VAL A 268 -8.58 23.29 8.38
N ARG A 269 -9.15 22.18 8.87
CA ARG A 269 -10.18 22.21 9.92
C ARG A 269 -9.65 22.82 11.22
N SER A 270 -8.49 22.37 11.70
CA SER A 270 -7.90 22.92 12.92
C SER A 270 -7.62 24.42 12.79
N TYR A 271 -7.16 24.87 11.62
CA TYR A 271 -6.98 26.29 11.31
C TYR A 271 -8.31 27.03 11.39
N HIS A 272 -9.35 26.50 10.73
CA HIS A 272 -10.65 27.14 10.68
C HIS A 272 -11.29 27.28 12.06
N LEU A 273 -11.25 26.24 12.88
CA LEU A 273 -11.79 26.26 14.24
C LEU A 273 -11.08 27.26 15.17
N GLU A 274 -9.80 27.53 14.94
CA GLU A 274 -9.03 28.47 15.78
C GLU A 274 -9.10 29.92 15.29
N ASN A 275 -9.28 30.14 13.98
CA ASN A 275 -9.20 31.47 13.36
C ASN A 275 -10.54 31.97 12.82
N ALA A 276 -11.61 31.16 12.92
CA ALA A 276 -12.93 31.40 12.36
C ALA A 276 -12.95 31.72 10.85
N THR A 277 -11.85 31.42 10.14
CA THR A 277 -11.63 31.74 8.73
C THR A 277 -10.88 30.58 8.07
N LEU A 278 -11.09 30.36 6.78
CA LEU A 278 -10.33 29.35 6.02
C LEU A 278 -8.93 29.89 5.70
N PRO A 279 -7.90 29.02 5.64
CA PRO A 279 -6.56 29.43 5.23
C PRO A 279 -6.60 29.89 3.76
N LYS A 280 -5.92 30.99 3.43
CA LYS A 280 -5.91 31.52 2.04
C LYS A 280 -5.21 30.58 1.06
N ASN A 281 -4.25 29.82 1.57
CA ASN A 281 -3.47 28.83 0.86
C ASN A 281 -2.89 27.82 1.87
N LEU A 282 -2.44 26.66 1.40
CA LEU A 282 -1.89 25.62 2.28
C LEU A 282 -0.63 26.07 3.05
N GLY A 283 0.08 27.10 2.58
CA GLY A 283 1.26 27.64 3.26
C GLY A 283 0.97 28.19 4.66
N GLU A 284 -0.25 28.67 4.92
CA GLU A 284 -0.66 29.16 6.25
C GLU A 284 -0.81 28.03 7.29
N LEU A 285 -0.79 26.77 6.85
CA LEU A 285 -0.85 25.61 7.74
C LEU A 285 0.52 25.26 8.34
N VAL A 286 1.62 25.76 7.76
CA VAL A 286 3.00 25.43 8.15
C VAL A 286 3.63 26.60 8.92
N PRO A 287 4.41 26.35 9.99
CA PRO A 287 4.71 25.06 10.61
C PRO A 287 3.74 24.67 11.73
N LYS A 288 2.71 25.49 12.00
CA LYS A 288 1.88 25.36 13.22
C LYS A 288 1.02 24.10 13.23
N TYR A 289 0.42 23.75 12.08
CA TYR A 289 -0.50 22.60 11.97
C TYR A 289 0.15 21.44 11.23
N LEU A 290 0.94 21.70 10.19
CA LEU A 290 1.70 20.71 9.41
C LEU A 290 3.21 20.94 9.55
N LYS A 291 4.01 19.87 9.58
CA LYS A 291 5.48 19.98 9.60
C LYS A 291 6.02 20.57 8.30
N SER A 292 5.43 20.20 7.17
CA SER A 292 5.76 20.67 5.83
C SER A 292 4.57 20.47 4.90
N LEU A 293 4.55 21.14 3.75
CA LEU A 293 3.51 20.91 2.75
C LEU A 293 3.62 19.50 2.16
N PRO A 294 2.55 18.68 2.19
CA PRO A 294 2.58 17.34 1.64
C PRO A 294 2.66 17.40 0.12
N GLN A 295 3.58 16.61 -0.44
CA GLN A 295 3.72 16.44 -1.88
C GLN A 295 2.66 15.50 -2.42
N ASP A 296 2.17 15.80 -3.61
CA ASP A 296 1.29 14.90 -4.35
C ASP A 296 2.12 13.74 -4.94
N PRO A 297 1.83 12.46 -4.63
CA PRO A 297 2.56 11.30 -5.16
C PRO A 297 2.58 11.17 -6.69
N PHE A 298 1.69 11.87 -7.40
CA PHE A 298 1.52 11.78 -8.84
C PHE A 298 2.17 12.92 -9.63
N CYS A 299 2.65 13.98 -8.96
CA CYS A 299 3.36 15.08 -9.62
C CYS A 299 4.51 15.62 -8.75
N THR A 300 5.16 16.71 -9.19
CA THR A 300 6.25 17.36 -8.44
C THR A 300 5.76 18.49 -7.53
N LYS A 301 4.44 18.70 -7.43
CA LYS A 301 3.79 19.79 -6.68
C LYS A 301 3.14 19.26 -5.40
N THR A 302 2.63 20.17 -4.58
CA THR A 302 1.80 19.86 -3.42
C THR A 302 0.37 19.48 -3.84
N MET A 303 -0.42 18.99 -2.88
CA MET A 303 -1.88 18.89 -3.05
C MET A 303 -2.49 20.22 -3.48
N ILE A 304 -3.59 20.17 -4.22
CA ILE A 304 -4.29 21.33 -4.75
C ILE A 304 -5.40 21.75 -3.78
N TYR A 305 -5.40 23.02 -3.40
CA TYR A 305 -6.38 23.62 -2.50
C TYR A 305 -7.01 24.85 -3.17
N ARG A 306 -8.35 24.89 -3.20
CA ARG A 306 -9.11 26.00 -3.80
C ARG A 306 -10.26 26.39 -2.87
N ILE A 307 -10.30 27.65 -2.44
CA ILE A 307 -11.44 28.19 -1.68
C ILE A 307 -12.64 28.32 -2.62
N GLN A 308 -13.82 27.96 -2.14
CA GLN A 308 -15.10 28.13 -2.84
C GLN A 308 -16.08 28.94 -2.00
N SER A 309 -17.24 29.29 -2.56
CA SER A 309 -18.29 30.05 -1.86
C SER A 309 -18.84 29.34 -0.63
N GLU A 310 -18.89 28.00 -0.64
CA GLU A 310 -19.47 27.18 0.43
C GLU A 310 -18.43 26.35 1.20
N GLY A 311 -17.13 26.61 1.00
CA GLY A 311 -16.07 25.86 1.66
C GLY A 311 -14.76 25.87 0.88
N PHE A 312 -14.19 24.69 0.66
CA PHE A 312 -12.98 24.52 -0.13
C PHE A 312 -12.98 23.17 -0.84
N GLN A 313 -12.17 23.07 -1.89
CA GLN A 313 -11.76 21.81 -2.48
C GLN A 313 -10.32 21.51 -2.10
N LEU A 314 -10.05 20.24 -1.82
CA LEU A 314 -8.72 19.70 -1.57
C LEU A 314 -8.60 18.37 -2.31
N TYR A 315 -7.66 18.28 -3.24
CA TYR A 315 -7.50 17.09 -4.09
C TYR A 315 -6.07 16.91 -4.59
N SER A 316 -5.81 15.72 -5.11
CA SER A 316 -4.59 15.36 -5.84
C SER A 316 -4.90 15.26 -7.34
N VAL A 317 -3.91 15.50 -8.21
CA VAL A 317 -4.06 15.35 -9.68
C VAL A 317 -4.33 13.92 -10.13
N GLY A 318 -4.29 12.96 -9.20
CA GLY A 318 -4.75 11.61 -9.45
C GLY A 318 -3.86 10.75 -10.36
N PRO A 319 -4.32 9.52 -10.65
CA PRO A 319 -3.50 8.47 -11.25
C PRO A 319 -3.02 8.72 -12.69
N ASP A 320 -3.68 9.57 -13.47
CA ASP A 320 -3.21 9.98 -14.80
C ASP A 320 -2.18 11.12 -14.74
N GLY A 321 -2.14 11.85 -13.63
CA GLY A 321 -1.20 12.95 -13.39
C GLY A 321 -1.62 14.26 -14.04
N VAL A 322 -2.90 14.42 -14.39
CA VAL A 322 -3.45 15.61 -15.02
C VAL A 322 -4.43 16.28 -14.04
N ASP A 323 -4.27 17.59 -13.81
CA ASP A 323 -5.27 18.36 -13.04
C ASP A 323 -6.50 18.55 -13.93
N ASP A 324 -7.61 17.94 -13.52
CA ASP A 324 -8.90 18.01 -14.22
C ASP A 324 -9.83 19.12 -13.65
N ASP A 325 -9.24 20.08 -12.94
CA ASP A 325 -9.90 21.22 -12.30
C ASP A 325 -10.88 20.84 -11.18
N GLY A 326 -10.53 19.81 -10.41
CA GLY A 326 -11.31 19.30 -9.30
C GLY A 326 -12.47 18.40 -9.75
N LYS A 327 -12.38 17.81 -10.94
CA LYS A 327 -13.39 16.83 -11.41
C LYS A 327 -13.05 15.47 -10.82
N PRO A 328 -13.98 14.83 -10.08
CA PRO A 328 -13.70 13.57 -9.41
C PRO A 328 -13.23 12.47 -10.36
N LEU A 329 -12.31 11.66 -9.86
CA LEU A 329 -11.85 10.43 -10.48
C LEU A 329 -13.04 9.58 -10.94
N LYS A 330 -13.05 9.20 -12.22
CA LYS A 330 -14.09 8.34 -12.79
C LYS A 330 -13.82 6.88 -12.42
N ASP A 331 -14.90 6.13 -12.25
CA ASP A 331 -14.83 4.67 -12.20
C ASP A 331 -14.16 4.16 -13.49
N SER A 332 -13.06 3.43 -13.33
CA SER A 332 -12.42 2.71 -14.43
C SER A 332 -12.79 1.24 -14.34
N ILE A 333 -13.33 0.70 -15.42
CA ILE A 333 -13.55 -0.74 -15.58
C ILE A 333 -12.36 -1.30 -16.36
N GLY A 334 -11.59 -2.18 -15.73
CA GLY A 334 -10.54 -2.96 -16.40
C GLY A 334 -9.12 -2.45 -16.14
N SER A 335 -8.31 -2.37 -17.19
CA SER A 335 -6.84 -2.20 -17.10
C SER A 335 -6.34 -0.78 -17.41
N ASP A 336 -7.24 0.19 -17.49
CA ASP A 336 -6.88 1.55 -17.89
C ASP A 336 -6.71 2.46 -16.69
N ILE A 337 -5.82 3.44 -16.84
CA ILE A 337 -5.56 4.45 -15.81
C ILE A 337 -6.83 5.28 -15.68
N PRO A 338 -7.44 5.35 -14.48
CA PRO A 338 -8.61 6.20 -14.28
C PRO A 338 -8.24 7.67 -14.49
N THR A 339 -9.16 8.42 -15.09
CA THR A 339 -9.01 9.87 -15.33
C THR A 339 -9.80 10.67 -14.31
N GLY A 340 -9.34 11.88 -14.01
CA GLY A 340 -9.91 12.75 -13.00
C GLY A 340 -9.04 12.90 -11.76
N ASP A 341 -9.39 13.91 -10.96
CA ASP A 341 -8.71 14.27 -9.73
C ASP A 341 -9.12 13.36 -8.57
N LEU A 342 -8.14 13.04 -7.72
CA LEU A 342 -8.32 12.16 -6.58
C LEU A 342 -8.70 12.95 -5.32
N PHE A 343 -9.87 12.62 -4.78
CA PHE A 343 -10.38 13.05 -3.48
C PHE A 343 -10.23 11.91 -2.45
N ILE A 344 -10.40 12.23 -1.16
CA ILE A 344 -10.29 11.23 -0.07
C ILE A 344 -11.28 10.07 -0.26
N ASP A 345 -12.50 10.40 -0.67
CA ASP A 345 -13.62 9.49 -0.87
C ASP A 345 -13.69 8.90 -2.30
N SER A 346 -12.75 9.25 -3.18
CA SER A 346 -12.69 8.69 -4.53
C SER A 346 -12.64 7.16 -4.51
N PRO A 347 -13.28 6.49 -5.49
CA PRO A 347 -13.39 5.03 -5.50
C PRO A 347 -12.02 4.34 -5.63
N SER A 348 -11.96 3.07 -5.19
CA SER A 348 -10.84 2.20 -5.53
C SER A 348 -10.94 1.80 -7.00
N PHE A 349 -9.88 2.02 -7.77
CA PHE A 349 -9.84 1.68 -9.19
C PHE A 349 -9.13 0.35 -9.50
N ILE A 350 -8.78 -0.43 -8.47
CA ILE A 350 -8.41 -1.84 -8.63
C ILE A 350 -9.38 -2.68 -7.79
N THR A 351 -10.07 -3.63 -8.45
CA THR A 351 -10.89 -4.65 -7.78
C THR A 351 -10.10 -5.96 -7.72
N PHE A 352 -10.01 -6.58 -6.54
CA PHE A 352 -9.23 -7.80 -6.29
C PHE A 352 -9.52 -8.96 -7.27
N GLY A 353 -10.75 -9.03 -7.82
CA GLY A 353 -11.15 -10.08 -8.76
C GLY A 353 -10.64 -9.91 -10.20
N SER A 354 -9.98 -8.81 -10.53
CA SER A 354 -9.48 -8.57 -11.90
C SER A 354 -8.12 -9.22 -12.20
N PHE A 355 -7.50 -9.87 -11.21
CA PHE A 355 -6.13 -10.41 -11.32
C PHE A 355 -5.92 -11.82 -10.72
N LEU A 356 -6.97 -12.44 -10.16
CA LEU A 356 -7.03 -13.89 -9.94
C LEU A 356 -7.72 -14.53 -11.15
#